data_AF-A0A4V2BSE1-F1
#
_entry.id   AF-A0A4V2BSE1-F1
#
_cell.length_a   1.000
_cell.length_b   1.000
_cell.length_c   1.000
_cell.angle_alpha   90.00
_cell.angle_beta   90.00
_cell.angle_gamma   90.00
#
_symmetry.space_group_name_H-M   'P 1'
#
loop_
_entity.id
_entity.type
_entity.pdbx_description
1 polymer ?
#
loop_
_entity_poly.entity_id
_entity_poly.type
_entity_poly.pdbx_seq_one_letter_code
_entity_poly.pdbx_strand_id
1 'polypeptide(L)' 'MYDHHVGGVDMARACAQQCEVEPEKQLAQGMVEAQQSEMQLMTDLLKERGAARRK' A
#
# COMPACT_ATOMS: atom_id res chain seq x y z
N MET A 1 1.17 -4.65 10.20
CA MET A 1 1.75 -4.14 8.93
C MET A 1 0.71 -3.55 7.99
N TYR A 2 -0.55 -3.98 8.03
CA TYR A 2 -1.62 -3.32 7.26
C TYR A 2 -1.67 -1.79 7.49
N ASP A 3 -1.71 -1.31 8.73
CA ASP A 3 -1.78 0.13 9.02
C ASP A 3 -0.53 0.90 8.59
N HIS A 4 0.64 0.24 8.63
CA HIS A 4 1.87 0.81 8.09
C HIS A 4 1.78 0.97 6.56
N HIS A 5 1.22 -0.01 5.85
CA HIS A 5 0.98 0.11 4.40
C HIS A 5 -0.09 1.14 4.05
N VAL A 6 -1.12 1.34 4.86
CA VAL A 6 -2.09 2.43 4.65
C VAL A 6 -1.34 3.77 4.63
N GLY A 7 -0.50 4.04 5.63
CA GLY A 7 0.30 5.25 5.65
C GLY A 7 1.28 5.34 4.47
N GLY A 8 1.92 4.24 4.10
CA GLY A 8 2.82 4.17 2.95
C GLY A 8 2.12 4.46 1.61
N VAL A 9 0.93 3.90 1.39
CA VAL A 9 0.09 4.14 0.21
C VAL A 9 -0.36 5.59 0.13
N ASP A 10 -0.75 6.20 1.25
CA ASP A 10 -1.18 7.60 1.26
C ASP A 10 -0.03 8.54 0.88
N MET A 11 1.16 8.33 1.44
CA MET A 11 2.35 9.10 1.05
C MET A 11 2.76 8.86 -0.40
N ALA A 12 2.76 7.60 -0.85
CA ALA A 12 3.16 7.24 -2.20
C ALA A 12 2.17 7.80 -3.25
N ARG A 13 0.85 7.79 -2.98
CA ARG A 13 -0.14 8.44 -3.85
C ARG A 13 0.10 9.94 -3.97
N ALA A 14 0.45 10.61 -2.87
CA ALA A 14 0.77 12.03 -2.91
C ALA A 14 1.97 12.31 -3.83
N CYS A 15 3.06 11.53 -3.71
CA CYS A 15 4.22 11.70 -4.59
C CYS A 15 3.92 11.31 -6.05
N ALA A 16 3.18 10.22 -6.29
CA ALA A 16 2.78 9.83 -7.65
C ALA A 16 2.00 10.94 -8.39
N GLN A 17 1.29 11.80 -7.65
CA GLN A 17 0.54 12.94 -8.19
C GLN A 17 1.36 14.24 -8.25
N GLN A 18 2.24 14.49 -7.28
CA GLN A 18 2.82 15.82 -7.04
C GLN A 18 4.34 15.89 -7.21
N CYS A 19 5.08 14.77 -7.13
CA CYS A 19 6.52 14.80 -7.34
C CYS A 19 6.82 15.28 -8.76
N GLU A 20 7.91 16.01 -8.97
CA GLU A 20 8.30 16.52 -10.31
C GLU A 20 9.41 15.66 -10.93
N VAL A 21 10.17 14.95 -10.10
CA VAL A 21 11.26 14.07 -10.52
C VAL A 21 10.70 12.73 -11.00
N GLU A 22 10.89 12.40 -12.28
CA GLU A 22 10.30 11.20 -12.90
C GLU A 22 10.64 9.88 -12.19
N PRO A 23 11.90 9.60 -11.80
CA PRO A 23 12.22 8.42 -11.00
C PRO A 23 11.44 8.32 -9.68
N GLU A 24 11.16 9.44 -9.03
CA GLU A 24 10.40 9.46 -7.77
C GLU A 24 8.92 9.14 -8.00
N LYS A 25 8.31 9.71 -9.06
CA LYS A 25 6.93 9.35 -9.46
C LYS A 25 6.81 7.86 -9.76
N GLN A 26 7.76 7.30 -10.51
CA GLN A 26 7.75 5.88 -10.87
C GLN A 26 7.92 4.98 -9.64
N LEU A 27 8.84 5.33 -8.74
CA LEU A 27 8.99 4.64 -7.46
C LEU A 27 7.69 4.70 -6.66
N ALA A 28 7.08 5.88 -6.55
CA ALA A 28 5.85 6.09 -5.81
C ALA A 28 4.68 5.26 -6.39
N GLN A 29 4.55 5.21 -7.72
CA GLN A 29 3.55 4.36 -8.38
C GLN A 29 3.77 2.87 -8.05
N GLY A 30 5.02 2.39 -8.14
CA GLY A 30 5.36 1.01 -7.77
C GLY A 30 5.11 0.71 -6.30
N MET A 31 5.35 1.67 -5.40
CA MET A 31 5.03 1.55 -3.98
C MET A 31 3.53 1.41 -3.74
N VAL A 32 2.68 2.19 -4.43
CA VAL A 32 1.22 2.06 -4.31
C VAL A 32 0.78 0.66 -4.73
N GLU A 33 1.23 0.19 -5.89
CA GLU A 33 0.85 -1.12 -6.43
C GLU A 33 1.28 -2.28 -5.51
N ALA A 34 2.55 -2.27 -5.07
CA ALA A 34 3.09 -3.30 -4.22
C ALA A 34 2.38 -3.34 -2.86
N GLN A 35 2.25 -2.20 -2.18
CA GLN A 35 1.68 -2.16 -0.83
C GLN A 35 0.18 -2.46 -0.83
N GLN A 36 -0.56 -2.08 -1.88
CA GLN A 36 -1.95 -2.49 -2.04
C GLN A 36 -2.09 -4.01 -2.25
N SER A 37 -1.21 -4.61 -3.05
CA SER A 37 -1.17 -6.07 -3.24
C SER A 37 -0.86 -6.80 -1.92
N GLU A 38 0.10 -6.32 -1.14
CA GLU A 38 0.44 -6.87 0.18
C GLU A 38 -0.70 -6.72 1.19
N MET A 39 -1.41 -5.58 1.16
CA MET A 39 -2.62 -5.38 1.97
C MET A 39 -3.73 -6.37 1.62
N GLN A 40 -3.96 -6.64 0.33
CA GLN A 40 -4.93 -7.62 -0.11
C GLN A 40 -4.52 -9.02 0.36
N LEU A 41 -3.26 -9.42 0.14
CA LEU A 41 -2.72 -10.69 0.61
C LEU A 41 -2.89 -10.87 2.12
N MET A 42 -2.55 -9.85 2.92
CA MET A 42 -2.74 -9.92 4.39
C MET A 42 -4.21 -10.09 4.78
N THR A 43 -5.13 -9.46 4.05
CA THR A 43 -6.58 -9.55 4.31
C THR A 43 -7.08 -10.96 3.98
N ASP A 44 -6.65 -11.52 2.86
CA ASP A 44 -6.99 -12.87 2.44
C ASP A 44 -6.44 -13.92 3.41
N LEU A 45 -5.18 -13.77 3.84
CA LEU A 45 -4.55 -14.62 4.84
C LEU A 45 -5.26 -14.61 6.20
N LEU A 46 -5.88 -13.49 6.60
CA LEU A 46 -6.71 -13.44 7.81
C LEU A 46 -8.03 -14.18 7.58
N LYS A 47 -8.67 -13.93 6.43
CA LYS A 47 -9.94 -14.56 6.05
C LYS A 47 -9.84 -16.09 5.98
N GLU A 48 -8.78 -16.61 5.38
CA GLU A 48 -8.50 -18.06 5.31
C GLU A 48 -8.43 -18.72 6.69
N ARG A 49 -8.01 -17.96 7.71
CA ARG A 49 -7.90 -18.41 9.10
C ARG A 49 -9.17 -18.16 9.92
N GLY A 50 -10.26 -17.70 9.29
CA GLY A 50 -11.49 -17.31 9.99
C GLY A 50 -11.34 -16.06 10.86
N ALA A 51 -10.30 -15.26 10.62
CA ALA A 51 -10.02 -14.03 11.35
C ALA A 51 -10.35 -12.79 10.50
N ALA A 52 -10.43 -11.64 11.16
CA ALA A 52 -10.61 -10.34 10.51
C ALA A 52 -9.57 -9.34 11.03
N ARG A 53 -9.32 -8.29 10.25
CA ARG A 53 -8.49 -7.17 10.70
C ARG A 53 -9.10 -6.57 11.97
N ARG A 54 -8.24 -6.20 12.92
CA ARG A 54 -8.67 -5.44 14.10
C ARG A 54 -9.17 -4.06 13.64
N LYS A 55 -10.22 -3.57 14.30
CA LYS A 55 -10.80 -2.25 14.05
C LYS A 55 -9.89 -1.15 14.58
#